data_AF-A0AAE0SWU1-F1
#
_entry.id   AF-A0AAE0SWU1-F1
#
_cell.length_a   1.000
_cell.length_b   1.000
_cell.length_c   1.000
_cell.angle_alpha   90.00
_cell.angle_beta   90.00
_cell.angle_gamma   90.00
#
_symmetry.space_group_name_H-M   'P 1'
#
loop_
_entity.id
_entity.type
_entity.pdbx_description
1 polymer ?
#
loop_
_entity_poly.entity_id
_entity_poly.type
_entity_poly.pdbx_seq_one_letter_code
_entity_poly.pdbx_strand_id
1 'polypeptide(L)'
;MKVGFVAPEVLMGFRPQLASDIFSVGCVAYFMIAGRRPFTKRNELLNKVKAPELLNIKLSPAGLDFISSCLQKSIGKRLHLERELRCVHQKGWFADMNIYEDFPWSPLIKAIEKLSKDDAFAHEEKCPDAMQ
;
A
#
# COMPACT_ATOMS: atom_id res chain seq x y z
N MET A 1 21.51 -10.04 6.14
CA MET A 1 20.18 -9.39 6.02
C MET A 1 19.94 -9.06 4.55
N LYS A 2 18.84 -9.51 3.94
CA LYS A 2 18.54 -9.23 2.51
C LYS A 2 17.99 -7.80 2.40
N VAL A 3 18.80 -6.89 1.88
CA VAL A 3 18.55 -5.43 1.93
C VAL A 3 17.48 -4.95 0.93
N GLY A 4 17.21 -5.73 -0.12
CA GLY A 4 16.48 -5.25 -1.31
C GLY A 4 14.97 -5.02 -1.17
N PHE A 5 14.37 -5.33 -0.02
CA PHE A 5 12.94 -5.11 0.26
C PHE A 5 12.69 -4.29 1.53
N VAL A 6 13.76 -3.88 2.22
CA VAL A 6 13.65 -3.18 3.50
C VAL A 6 13.66 -1.69 3.25
N ALA A 7 12.72 -0.96 3.85
CA ALA A 7 12.64 0.49 3.74
C ALA A 7 13.90 1.19 4.30
N PRO A 8 14.30 2.36 3.73
CA PRO A 8 15.53 3.04 4.11
C PRO A 8 15.56 3.44 5.58
N GLU A 9 14.44 3.88 6.16
CA GLU A 9 14.33 4.23 7.57
C GLU A 9 14.53 3.01 8.49
N VAL A 10 14.01 1.84 8.13
CA VAL A 10 14.19 0.60 8.90
C VAL A 10 15.64 0.16 8.88
N LEU A 11 16.32 0.34 7.73
CA LEU A 11 17.76 0.09 7.65
C LEU A 11 18.58 1.02 8.54
N MET A 12 18.12 2.25 8.78
CA MET A 12 18.75 3.20 9.70
C MET A 12 18.46 2.88 11.18
N GLY A 13 17.63 1.88 11.47
CA GLY A 13 17.30 1.45 12.83
C GLY A 13 16.03 2.08 13.40
N PHE A 14 15.28 2.85 12.59
CA PHE A 14 13.97 3.33 13.00
C PHE A 14 12.95 2.19 13.04
N ARG A 15 11.92 2.34 13.90
CA ARG A 15 10.82 1.37 13.97
C ARG A 15 10.05 1.34 12.63
N PRO A 16 9.72 0.16 12.10
CA PRO A 16 8.84 0.03 10.95
C PRO A 16 7.48 0.70 11.19
N GLN A 17 6.94 1.30 10.14
CA GLN A 17 5.63 1.92 10.12
C GLN A 17 4.88 1.50 8.85
N LEU A 18 3.61 1.88 8.72
CA LEU A 18 2.80 1.61 7.52
C LEU A 18 3.50 2.05 6.22
N ALA A 19 4.18 3.19 6.25
CA ALA A 19 4.94 3.67 5.10
C ALA A 19 6.08 2.72 4.70
N SER A 20 6.68 2.00 5.66
CA SER A 20 7.73 1.00 5.40
C SER A 20 7.17 -0.21 4.65
N ASP A 21 5.92 -0.60 4.93
CA ASP A 21 5.24 -1.66 4.18
C ASP A 21 4.94 -1.23 2.75
N ILE A 22 4.51 0.03 2.55
CA ILE A 22 4.29 0.60 1.21
C ILE A 22 5.56 0.57 0.36
N PHE A 23 6.71 0.88 0.96
CA PHE A 23 8.00 0.75 0.29
C PHE A 23 8.27 -0.70 -0.14
N SER A 24 8.02 -1.64 0.77
CA SER A 24 8.20 -3.08 0.52
C SER A 24 7.29 -3.59 -0.60
N VAL A 25 6.03 -3.13 -0.66
CA VAL A 25 5.08 -3.40 -1.74
C VAL A 25 5.63 -2.88 -3.08
N GLY A 26 6.14 -1.65 -3.11
CA GLY A 26 6.81 -1.11 -4.31
C GLY A 26 7.99 -1.96 -4.77
N CYS A 27 8.78 -2.49 -3.83
CA CYS A 27 9.89 -3.40 -4.17
C CYS A 27 9.42 -4.72 -4.75
N VAL A 28 8.34 -5.30 -4.20
CA VAL A 28 7.75 -6.54 -4.70
C VAL A 28 7.14 -6.32 -6.08
N ALA A 29 6.38 -5.25 -6.28
CA ALA A 29 5.82 -4.89 -7.59
C ALA A 29 6.92 -4.75 -8.65
N TYR A 30 7.98 -4.00 -8.35
CA TYR A 30 9.15 -3.90 -9.23
C TYR A 30 9.75 -5.29 -9.53
N PHE A 31 9.96 -6.11 -8.49
CA PHE A 31 10.58 -7.43 -8.63
C PHE A 31 9.77 -8.36 -9.53
N MET A 32 8.44 -8.35 -9.41
CA MET A 32 7.55 -9.18 -10.25
C MET A 32 7.63 -8.80 -11.72
N ILE A 33 7.75 -7.50 -12.04
CA ILE A 33 7.81 -7.05 -13.44
C ILE A 33 9.22 -7.18 -14.01
N ALA A 34 10.23 -6.76 -13.24
CA ALA A 34 11.61 -6.65 -13.72
C ALA A 34 12.41 -7.96 -13.60
N GLY A 35 11.91 -8.94 -12.83
CA GLY A 35 12.62 -10.18 -12.49
C GLY A 35 13.87 -9.97 -11.62
N ARG A 36 14.12 -8.75 -11.15
CA ARG A 36 15.31 -8.37 -10.37
C ARG A 36 14.92 -7.35 -9.30
N ARG A 37 15.74 -7.25 -8.25
CA ARG A 37 15.45 -6.33 -7.14
C ARG A 37 15.71 -4.88 -7.55
N PRO A 38 14.91 -3.93 -7.02
CA PRO A 38 15.14 -2.51 -7.27
C PRO A 38 16.47 -2.03 -6.68
N PHE A 39 16.87 -2.58 -5.53
CA PHE A 39 18.10 -2.23 -4.84
C PHE A 39 18.84 -3.50 -4.45
N THR A 40 20.14 -3.55 -4.76
CA THR A 40 20.98 -4.71 -4.42
C THR A 40 21.90 -4.42 -3.25
N LYS A 41 22.33 -3.18 -3.08
CA LYS A 41 23.25 -2.76 -2.02
C LYS A 41 22.60 -1.75 -1.07
N ARG A 42 22.99 -1.81 0.20
CA ARG A 42 22.57 -0.83 1.22
C ARG A 42 22.92 0.61 0.84
N ASN A 43 24.13 0.82 0.31
CA ASN A 43 24.57 2.15 -0.08
C ASN A 43 23.81 2.69 -1.30
N GLU A 44 23.34 1.82 -2.20
CA GLU A 44 22.48 2.23 -3.32
C GLU A 44 21.15 2.77 -2.80
N LEU A 45 20.50 2.05 -1.89
CA LEU A 45 19.24 2.47 -1.29
C LEU A 45 19.37 3.75 -0.45
N LEU A 46 20.47 3.91 0.29
CA LEU A 46 20.65 5.08 1.15
C LEU A 46 21.08 6.34 0.36
N ASN A 47 21.85 6.19 -0.72
CA ASN A 47 22.44 7.31 -1.46
C ASN A 47 21.70 7.65 -2.77
N LYS A 48 21.07 6.66 -3.42
CA LYS A 48 20.34 6.82 -4.69
C LYS A 48 18.88 6.47 -4.49
N VAL A 49 18.07 7.45 -4.11
CA VAL A 49 16.61 7.35 -4.30
C VAL A 49 16.19 8.33 -5.38
N LYS A 50 16.72 8.08 -6.58
CA LYS A 50 15.95 8.26 -7.81
C LYS A 50 15.47 6.86 -8.16
N ALA A 51 14.22 6.72 -8.58
CA ALA A 51 13.60 5.43 -8.87
C ALA A 51 14.60 4.52 -9.63
N PRO A 52 14.77 3.25 -9.20
CA PRO A 52 15.69 2.30 -9.86
C PRO A 52 15.36 2.29 -11.34
N GLU A 53 16.33 2.39 -12.27
CA GLU A 53 16.08 2.57 -13.72
C GLU A 53 14.81 1.86 -14.22
N LEU A 54 13.67 2.57 -14.12
CA LEU A 54 12.37 2.07 -14.53
C LEU A 54 12.23 2.17 -16.05
N LEU A 55 13.15 2.93 -16.68
CA LEU A 55 13.21 3.23 -18.11
C LEU A 55 13.34 1.98 -18.99
N ASN A 56 13.87 0.88 -18.45
CA ASN A 56 14.05 -0.37 -19.20
C ASN A 56 12.94 -1.40 -18.93
N ILE A 57 11.90 -1.04 -18.18
CA ILE A 57 10.78 -1.94 -17.88
C ILE A 57 9.58 -1.52 -18.73
N LYS A 58 9.02 -2.46 -19.50
CA LYS A 58 7.76 -2.24 -20.20
C LYS A 58 6.63 -2.22 -19.17
N LEU A 59 6.22 -1.02 -18.77
CA LEU A 59 5.14 -0.81 -17.82
C LEU A 59 4.21 0.30 -18.29
N SER A 60 2.93 0.21 -17.94
CA SER A 60 1.99 1.30 -18.19
C SER A 60 2.39 2.56 -17.39
N PRO A 61 2.02 3.77 -17.85
CA PRO A 61 2.27 5.00 -17.09
C PRO A 61 1.73 4.94 -15.66
N ALA A 62 0.55 4.34 -15.46
CA ALA A 62 -0.05 4.17 -14.14
C ALA A 62 0.78 3.25 -13.24
N GLY A 63 1.34 2.16 -13.77
CA GLY A 63 2.22 1.29 -12.99
C GLY A 63 3.57 1.92 -12.67
N LEU A 64 4.11 2.69 -13.61
CA LEU A 64 5.32 3.47 -13.40
C LEU A 64 5.13 4.48 -12.26
N ASP A 65 4.01 5.21 -12.29
CA ASP A 65 3.64 6.18 -11.27
C ASP A 65 3.46 5.51 -9.91
N PHE A 66 2.73 4.40 -9.84
CA PHE A 66 2.55 3.64 -8.60
C PHE A 66 3.88 3.19 -7.98
N ILE A 67 4.75 2.55 -8.75
CA ILE A 67 6.05 2.08 -8.24
C ILE A 67 6.93 3.27 -7.83
N SER A 68 6.94 4.34 -8.62
CA SER A 68 7.72 5.56 -8.33
C SER A 68 7.25 6.22 -7.03
N SER A 69 5.94 6.25 -6.78
CA SER A 69 5.35 6.80 -5.56
C SER A 69 5.62 5.91 -4.34
N CYS A 70 5.66 4.58 -4.50
CA CYS A 70 6.03 3.66 -3.41
C CYS A 70 7.52 3.73 -3.04
N LEU A 71 8.41 3.87 -4.03
CA LEU A 71 9.87 3.80 -3.83
C LEU A 71 10.52 5.15 -3.47
N GLN A 72 9.80 5.99 -2.73
CA GLN A 72 10.30 7.29 -2.26
C GLN A 72 11.10 7.15 -0.94
N LYS A 73 12.21 7.90 -0.84
CA LYS A 73 13.08 7.87 0.35
C LYS A 73 12.40 8.48 1.56
N SER A 74 11.82 9.67 1.34
CA SER A 74 11.10 10.40 2.38
C SER A 74 9.72 9.80 2.53
N ILE A 75 9.37 9.45 3.75
CA ILE A 75 8.04 8.96 4.11
C ILE A 75 6.96 9.94 3.65
N GLY A 76 7.16 11.25 3.83
CA GLY A 76 6.17 12.27 3.45
C GLY A 76 5.99 12.49 1.95
N LYS A 77 6.86 11.92 1.10
CA LYS A 77 6.69 11.92 -0.35
C LYS A 77 6.22 10.56 -0.88
N ARG A 78 6.22 9.54 -0.03
CA ARG A 78 5.82 8.18 -0.37
C ARG A 78 4.30 8.12 -0.48
N LEU A 79 3.82 7.24 -1.36
CA LEU A 79 2.40 6.96 -1.53
C LEU A 79 1.74 6.81 -0.16
N HIS A 80 0.66 7.55 0.10
CA HIS A 80 -0.02 7.52 1.40
C HIS A 80 -1.33 6.75 1.31
N LEU A 81 -1.39 5.60 1.99
CA LEU A 81 -2.49 4.64 1.88
C LEU A 81 -3.88 5.29 2.02
N GLU A 82 -4.14 6.01 3.11
CA GLU A 82 -5.48 6.59 3.38
C GLU A 82 -5.90 7.70 2.39
N ARG A 83 -4.92 8.43 1.84
CA ARG A 83 -5.20 9.56 0.94
C ARG A 83 -5.30 9.10 -0.51
N GLU A 84 -4.51 8.10 -0.90
CA GLU A 84 -4.25 7.79 -2.31
C GLU A 84 -4.73 6.40 -2.72
N LEU A 85 -5.14 5.52 -1.78
CA LEU A 85 -5.76 4.22 -2.12
C LEU A 85 -6.93 4.36 -3.09
N ARG A 86 -7.78 5.37 -2.86
CA ARG A 86 -8.91 5.67 -3.76
C ARG A 86 -8.43 5.97 -5.18
N CYS A 87 -7.35 6.73 -5.32
CA CYS A 87 -6.78 7.05 -6.62
C CYS A 87 -6.14 5.82 -7.28
N VAL A 88 -5.41 5.01 -6.51
CA VAL A 88 -4.75 3.77 -6.98
C VAL A 88 -5.78 2.75 -7.47
N HIS A 89 -6.92 2.64 -6.79
CA HIS A 89 -7.98 1.67 -7.08
C HIS A 89 -9.04 2.16 -8.07
N GLN A 90 -9.33 3.46 -8.17
CA GLN A 90 -10.38 3.96 -9.11
C GLN A 90 -9.84 4.45 -10.44
N LYS A 91 -8.59 4.95 -10.49
CA LYS A 91 -7.99 5.55 -11.69
C LYS A 91 -6.51 5.22 -11.86
N GLY A 92 -5.99 4.31 -11.04
CA GLY A 92 -4.59 3.94 -11.00
C GLY A 92 -4.33 2.59 -11.64
N TRP A 93 -3.15 2.03 -11.37
CA TRP A 93 -2.71 0.78 -11.98
C TRP A 93 -3.58 -0.43 -11.65
N PHE A 94 -4.42 -0.34 -10.60
CA PHE A 94 -5.30 -1.39 -10.11
C PHE A 94 -6.78 -1.13 -10.42
N ALA A 95 -7.10 -0.20 -11.33
CA ALA A 95 -8.48 0.16 -11.65
C ALA A 95 -9.34 -1.01 -12.15
N ASP A 96 -8.72 -1.95 -12.86
CA ASP A 96 -9.40 -3.12 -13.41
C ASP A 96 -9.47 -4.31 -12.43
N MET A 97 -8.85 -4.21 -11.24
CA MET A 97 -8.93 -5.29 -10.24
C MET A 97 -10.17 -5.13 -9.37
N ASN A 98 -11.13 -6.04 -9.48
CA ASN A 98 -12.22 -6.12 -8.53
C ASN A 98 -11.85 -7.05 -7.38
N ILE A 99 -11.15 -6.50 -6.39
CA ILE A 99 -10.68 -7.27 -5.22
C ILE A 99 -11.81 -7.89 -4.38
N TYR A 100 -13.05 -7.46 -4.58
CA TYR A 100 -14.22 -7.97 -3.87
C TYR A 100 -14.99 -9.04 -4.63
N GLU A 101 -14.85 -9.12 -5.95
CA GLU A 101 -15.57 -10.12 -6.76
C GLU A 101 -14.67 -11.21 -7.32
N ASP A 102 -13.40 -10.91 -7.57
CA ASP A 102 -12.49 -11.81 -8.27
C ASP A 102 -11.74 -12.79 -7.36
N PHE A 103 -11.85 -12.63 -6.02
CA PHE A 103 -11.11 -13.45 -5.05
C PHE A 103 -11.96 -14.55 -4.41
N PRO A 104 -11.35 -15.71 -4.05
CA PRO A 104 -12.06 -16.85 -3.45
C PRO A 104 -12.80 -16.52 -2.15
N TRP A 105 -12.37 -15.46 -1.47
CA TRP A 105 -12.90 -14.99 -0.18
C TRP A 105 -14.06 -14.00 -0.33
N SER A 106 -14.47 -13.66 -1.56
CA SER A 106 -15.62 -12.78 -1.83
C SER A 106 -16.90 -13.18 -1.08
N PRO A 107 -17.30 -14.48 -1.01
CA PRO A 107 -18.49 -14.88 -0.28
C PRO A 107 -18.39 -14.60 1.23
N LEU A 108 -17.18 -14.74 1.79
CA LEU A 108 -16.92 -14.50 3.20
C LEU A 108 -17.03 -13.00 3.55
N ILE A 109 -16.46 -12.13 2.73
CA ILE A 109 -16.57 -10.67 2.93
C ILE A 109 -18.03 -10.22 2.85
N LYS A 110 -18.77 -10.70 1.84
CA LYS A 110 -20.22 -10.42 1.69
C LYS A 110 -21.02 -10.91 2.90
N ALA A 111 -20.66 -12.06 3.49
CA ALA A 111 -21.29 -12.56 4.69
C ALA A 111 -21.00 -11.68 5.92
N ILE A 112 -19.74 -11.24 6.10
CA ILE A 112 -19.35 -10.36 7.22
C ILE A 112 -20.05 -9.00 7.14
N GLU A 113 -20.11 -8.39 5.96
CA GLU A 113 -20.83 -7.12 5.77
C GLU A 113 -22.33 -7.23 6.03
N LYS A 114 -22.93 -8.37 5.66
CA LYS A 114 -24.34 -8.64 5.93
C LYS A 114 -24.58 -8.74 7.44
N LEU A 115 -23.74 -9.49 8.15
CA LEU A 115 -23.79 -9.58 9.61
C LEU A 115 -23.60 -8.21 10.29
N SER A 116 -22.67 -7.37 9.80
CA SER A 116 -22.47 -6.01 10.32
C SER A 116 -23.64 -5.06 10.08
N LYS A 117 -24.45 -5.28 9.03
CA LYS A 117 -25.66 -4.50 8.75
C LYS A 117 -26.85 -5.00 9.56
N ASP A 118 -26.89 -6.29 9.85
CA ASP A 118 -27.92 -6.91 10.68
C ASP A 118 -27.73 -6.56 12.18
N ASP A 119 -26.51 -6.25 12.62
CA ASP A 119 -26.20 -5.76 13.98
C ASP A 119 -26.52 -4.26 14.21
N ALA A 120 -27.05 -3.53 13.22
CA ALA A 120 -27.48 -2.13 13.37
C ALA A 120 -28.80 -1.96 14.16
N PHE A 121 -29.22 -2.97 14.93
CA PHE A 121 -30.41 -2.97 15.78
C PHE A 121 -30.11 -3.46 17.21
N ALA A 122 -29.03 -3.00 17.83
CA ALA A 122 -28.89 -3.10 19.30
C ALA A 122 -27.94 -2.02 19.84
N HIS A 123 -28.46 -0.82 20.03
CA HIS A 123 -28.31 0.02 21.23
C HIS A 123 -28.68 1.46 20.88
N GLU A 124 -29.98 1.78 21.02
CA GLU A 124 -30.38 3.12 21.45
C GLU A 124 -29.71 3.37 22.81
N GLU A 125 -28.57 4.05 22.84
CA GLU A 125 -28.18 4.80 24.03
C GLU A 125 -29.09 6.04 24.09
N LYS A 126 -30.26 5.85 24.73
CA LYS A 126 -30.98 6.96 25.34
C LYS A 126 -30.03 7.61 26.37
N CYS A 127 -29.52 8.80 26.06
CA CYS A 127 -29.09 9.72 27.10
C CYS A 127 -30.32 9.98 28.01
N PRO A 128 -30.25 9.67 29.31
CA PRO A 128 -31.33 10.02 30.22
C PRO A 128 -31.36 11.54 30.41
N ASP A 129 -32.50 12.14 30.09
CA ASP A 129 -32.88 13.47 30.55
C ASP A 129 -32.98 13.46 32.08
N ALA A 130 -32.29 14.42 32.72
CA ALA A 130 -32.80 15.32 33.77
C ALA A 130 -31.77 15.64 34.86
N MET A 131 -31.65 16.95 35.12
CA MET A 131 -31.70 17.65 36.43
C MET A 131 -30.66 18.78 36.44
N GLN A 132 -31.12 20.02 36.19
CA GLN A 132 -31.59 20.99 37.20
C GLN A 132 -30.47 21.44 38.14
#